data_AF-A0A2W7XMZ6-F1
#
_entry.id   AF-A0A2W7XMZ6-F1
#
_cell.length_a   1.000
_cell.length_b   1.000
_cell.length_c   1.000
_cell.angle_alpha   90.00
_cell.angle_beta   90.00
_cell.angle_gamma   90.00
#
_symmetry.space_group_name_H-M   'P 1'
#
loop_
_entity.id
_entity.type
_entity.pdbx_description
1 polymer ?
#
loop_
_entity_poly.entity_id
_entity_poly.type
_entity_poly.pdbx_seq_one_letter_code
_entity_poly.pdbx_strand_id
1 'polypeptide(L)'
;DGKIHDPHFLPVIFEHPPEMVESGANLLMENLAMVNPNLGYSVDEAFLYREYRKAREAGEETFRGVMSKHANVEIGLALRSDRWAGADFWEEQGRCISLDDILRRADVVTVGIDGGGLDDLLGMYVIGRDRETREWLGWGHAWAHETAVVRRKSEASRFQDLVACGDMTIVRRVGDDTAEVAEYVRRIHEAELLDHIGIDPSGVGQILDSLAEAGIPDGIVVGISQGWKLGGAIKTTERKLAEGVLVHGDQPLMAWCVGNARVEPKGNAILITKQASGRGKIDPLMALFNAVSLMSLNPEPKKKEYAVFFI
;
A
#
# COMPACT_ATOMS: atom_id res chain seq x y z
N ASP A 1 -18.04 4.62 4.86
CA ASP A 1 -19.12 5.58 4.52
C ASP A 1 -19.48 6.56 5.67
N GLY A 2 -18.69 6.68 6.75
CA GLY A 2 -18.66 7.91 7.58
C GLY A 2 -19.98 8.35 8.24
N LYS A 3 -20.89 7.41 8.55
CA LYS A 3 -22.20 7.73 9.13
C LYS A 3 -22.07 8.18 10.59
N ILE A 4 -22.13 9.48 10.81
CA ILE A 4 -22.16 10.10 12.15
C ILE A 4 -23.62 10.43 12.50
N HIS A 5 -24.09 9.97 13.66
CA HIS A 5 -25.43 10.32 14.15
C HIS A 5 -25.37 11.63 14.94
N ASP A 6 -25.44 12.75 14.24
CA ASP A 6 -25.58 14.09 14.83
C ASP A 6 -26.93 14.71 14.42
N PRO A 7 -27.96 14.67 15.30
CA PRO A 7 -29.27 15.22 14.98
C PRO A 7 -29.30 16.75 14.87
N HIS A 8 -28.20 17.46 15.16
CA HIS A 8 -28.08 18.91 15.02
C HIS A 8 -27.34 19.33 13.74
N PHE A 9 -26.83 18.38 12.95
CA PHE A 9 -26.07 18.65 11.74
C PHE A 9 -26.75 18.02 10.51
N LEU A 10 -27.11 18.85 9.54
CA LEU A 10 -27.67 18.40 8.26
C LEU A 10 -26.69 18.76 7.13
N PRO A 11 -25.84 17.81 6.67
CA PRO A 11 -25.04 18.03 5.48
C PRO A 11 -25.95 18.00 4.26
N VAL A 12 -25.91 19.05 3.45
CA VAL A 12 -26.53 19.08 2.12
C VAL A 12 -25.40 18.98 1.11
N ILE A 13 -25.26 17.80 0.50
CA ILE A 13 -24.23 17.50 -0.51
C ILE A 13 -24.95 17.22 -1.82
N PHE A 14 -24.45 17.81 -2.91
CA PHE A 14 -24.96 17.60 -4.25
C PHE A 14 -24.00 16.65 -4.98
N GLU A 15 -24.46 15.45 -5.27
CA GLU A 15 -23.65 14.38 -5.87
C GLU A 15 -24.35 13.81 -7.09
N HIS A 16 -23.56 13.23 -7.99
CA HIS A 16 -24.12 12.45 -9.09
C HIS A 16 -24.68 11.12 -8.57
N PRO A 17 -25.82 10.63 -9.11
CA PRO A 17 -26.32 9.31 -8.77
C PRO A 17 -25.29 8.21 -9.09
N PRO A 18 -25.17 7.15 -8.27
CA PRO A 18 -24.20 6.08 -8.49
C PRO A 18 -24.24 5.46 -9.90
N GLU A 19 -25.45 5.26 -10.45
CA GLU A 19 -25.66 4.74 -11.80
C GLU A 19 -25.14 5.68 -12.91
N MET A 20 -25.15 6.99 -12.65
CA MET A 20 -24.61 8.00 -13.56
C MET A 20 -23.07 8.03 -13.52
N VAL A 21 -22.49 7.73 -12.35
CA VAL A 21 -21.05 7.57 -12.17
C VAL A 21 -20.57 6.29 -12.88
N GLU A 22 -21.27 5.18 -12.71
CA GLU A 22 -20.94 3.89 -13.33
C GLU A 22 -21.00 3.94 -14.86
N SER A 23 -21.99 4.63 -15.42
CA SER A 23 -22.14 4.82 -16.87
C SER A 23 -21.23 5.90 -17.47
N GLY A 24 -20.51 6.66 -16.65
CA GLY A 24 -19.69 7.80 -17.09
C GLY A 24 -20.48 9.03 -17.54
N ALA A 25 -21.80 9.02 -17.38
CA ALA A 25 -22.66 10.15 -17.72
C ALA A 25 -22.39 11.38 -16.82
N ASN A 26 -21.85 11.18 -15.62
CA ASN A 26 -21.37 12.26 -14.75
C ASN A 26 -20.23 13.10 -15.40
N LEU A 27 -19.60 12.60 -16.46
CA LEU A 27 -18.55 13.31 -17.19
C LEU A 27 -19.06 14.23 -18.32
N LEU A 28 -20.36 14.28 -18.53
CA LEU A 28 -20.99 15.08 -19.58
C LEU A 28 -21.25 16.51 -19.10
N MET A 29 -20.99 17.49 -19.98
CA MET A 29 -21.17 18.92 -19.69
C MET A 29 -22.60 19.26 -19.23
N GLU A 30 -23.60 18.62 -19.83
CA GLU A 30 -25.02 18.83 -19.51
C GLU A 30 -25.40 18.41 -18.08
N ASN A 31 -24.65 17.50 -17.49
CA ASN A 31 -24.93 16.99 -16.14
C ASN A 31 -24.26 17.82 -15.03
N LEU A 32 -23.41 18.80 -15.37
CA LEU A 32 -22.74 19.66 -14.39
C LEU A 32 -23.71 20.45 -13.50
N ALA A 33 -24.90 20.78 -14.00
CA ALA A 33 -25.90 21.52 -13.22
C ALA A 33 -26.40 20.74 -12.00
N MET A 34 -26.35 19.40 -12.01
CA MET A 34 -26.86 18.56 -10.91
C MET A 34 -26.07 18.73 -9.60
N VAL A 35 -24.78 19.03 -9.74
CA VAL A 35 -23.83 19.19 -8.63
C VAL A 35 -23.44 20.64 -8.39
N ASN A 36 -23.99 21.56 -9.20
CA ASN A 36 -23.80 23.01 -9.08
C ASN A 36 -25.17 23.69 -8.87
N PRO A 37 -25.76 23.61 -7.67
CA PRO A 37 -27.11 24.14 -7.40
C PRO A 37 -27.25 25.65 -7.64
N ASN A 38 -26.14 26.40 -7.63
CA ASN A 38 -26.12 27.85 -7.88
C ASN A 38 -25.61 28.23 -9.28
N LEU A 39 -25.61 27.30 -10.24
CA LEU A 39 -25.27 27.58 -11.63
C LEU A 39 -26.20 28.65 -12.22
N GLY A 40 -25.61 29.67 -12.85
CA GLY A 40 -26.34 30.82 -13.40
C GLY A 40 -26.64 31.93 -12.39
N TYR A 41 -26.31 31.74 -11.10
CA TYR A 41 -26.45 32.77 -10.06
C TYR A 41 -25.09 33.22 -9.53
N SER A 42 -24.49 32.41 -8.64
CA SER A 42 -23.16 32.68 -8.07
C SER A 42 -22.05 31.92 -8.78
N VAL A 43 -22.41 30.93 -9.61
CA VAL A 43 -21.48 30.22 -10.49
C VAL A 43 -21.74 30.67 -11.93
N ASP A 44 -20.74 31.30 -12.53
CA ASP A 44 -20.79 31.75 -13.92
C ASP A 44 -20.76 30.54 -14.87
N GLU A 45 -21.86 30.35 -15.58
CA GLU A 45 -22.06 29.26 -16.54
C GLU A 45 -21.10 29.35 -17.72
N ALA A 46 -20.86 30.55 -18.25
CA ALA A 46 -19.96 30.76 -19.38
C ALA A 46 -18.51 30.47 -19.00
N PHE A 47 -18.11 30.82 -17.77
CA PHE A 47 -16.82 30.44 -17.23
C PHE A 47 -16.69 28.92 -17.12
N LEU A 48 -17.67 28.26 -16.48
CA LEU A 48 -17.62 26.82 -16.22
C LEU A 48 -17.55 26.01 -17.51
N TYR A 49 -18.38 26.34 -18.50
CA TYR A 49 -18.40 25.64 -19.78
C TYR A 49 -17.14 25.89 -20.61
N ARG A 50 -16.55 27.09 -20.52
CA ARG A 50 -15.26 27.38 -21.16
C ARG A 50 -14.15 26.55 -20.54
N GLU A 51 -14.06 26.50 -19.21
CA GLU A 51 -13.04 25.69 -18.53
C GLU A 51 -13.22 24.20 -18.82
N TYR A 52 -14.46 23.69 -18.87
CA TYR A 52 -14.73 22.31 -19.30
C TYR A 52 -14.16 22.03 -20.70
N ARG A 53 -14.46 22.89 -21.69
CA ARG A 53 -14.01 22.69 -23.09
C ARG A 53 -12.49 22.77 -23.21
N LYS A 54 -11.90 23.79 -22.60
CA LYS A 54 -10.45 23.97 -22.55
C LYS A 54 -9.77 22.75 -21.91
N ALA A 55 -10.34 22.21 -20.85
CA ALA A 55 -9.79 21.06 -20.16
C ALA A 55 -9.94 19.76 -20.97
N ARG A 56 -11.06 19.57 -21.69
CA ARG A 56 -11.21 18.48 -22.67
C ARG A 56 -10.15 18.54 -23.77
N GLU A 57 -9.87 19.72 -24.30
CA GLU A 57 -8.85 19.93 -25.33
C GLU A 57 -7.42 19.75 -24.79
N ALA A 58 -7.17 20.17 -23.55
CA ALA A 58 -5.86 20.07 -22.89
C ALA A 58 -5.52 18.63 -22.43
N GLY A 59 -6.45 17.68 -22.55
CA GLY A 59 -6.23 16.28 -22.25
C GLY A 59 -6.81 15.82 -20.91
N GLU A 60 -6.79 14.50 -20.72
CA GLU A 60 -7.54 13.79 -19.68
C GLU A 60 -7.21 14.24 -18.25
N GLU A 61 -5.94 14.57 -17.97
CA GLU A 61 -5.50 15.03 -16.65
C GLU A 61 -6.13 16.39 -16.30
N THR A 62 -6.03 17.36 -17.21
CA THR A 62 -6.61 18.70 -17.02
C THR A 62 -8.13 18.59 -16.92
N PHE A 63 -8.74 17.76 -17.76
CA PHE A 63 -10.17 17.48 -17.73
C PHE A 63 -10.65 16.98 -16.37
N ARG A 64 -9.98 15.97 -15.80
CA ARG A 64 -10.31 15.45 -14.47
C ARG A 64 -10.10 16.44 -13.35
N GLY A 65 -9.08 17.29 -13.44
CA GLY A 65 -8.86 18.38 -12.49
C GLY A 65 -10.05 19.34 -12.47
N VAL A 66 -10.62 19.67 -13.63
CA VAL A 66 -11.83 20.50 -13.74
C VAL A 66 -13.06 19.76 -13.21
N MET A 67 -13.24 18.48 -13.56
CA MET A 67 -14.39 17.70 -13.10
C MET A 67 -14.37 17.45 -11.58
N SER A 68 -13.21 17.27 -10.98
CA SER A 68 -13.10 17.15 -9.52
C SER A 68 -13.45 18.47 -8.82
N LYS A 69 -12.94 19.60 -9.33
CA LYS A 69 -13.17 20.93 -8.74
C LYS A 69 -14.59 21.44 -8.92
N HIS A 70 -15.20 21.14 -10.06
CA HIS A 70 -16.44 21.77 -10.49
C HIS A 70 -17.60 20.81 -10.72
N ALA A 71 -17.40 19.50 -10.65
CA ALA A 71 -18.44 18.52 -10.91
C ALA A 71 -18.57 17.45 -9.81
N ASN A 72 -17.90 17.64 -8.67
CA ASN A 72 -17.91 16.69 -7.56
C ASN A 72 -17.65 15.23 -8.00
N VAL A 73 -16.78 15.06 -9.01
CA VAL A 73 -16.37 13.75 -9.49
C VAL A 73 -15.18 13.31 -8.65
N GLU A 74 -15.35 12.23 -7.91
CA GLU A 74 -14.24 11.58 -7.22
C GLU A 74 -13.23 11.14 -8.28
N ILE A 75 -11.98 11.60 -8.14
CA ILE A 75 -10.88 11.11 -8.95
C ILE A 75 -10.57 9.70 -8.43
N GLY A 76 -11.37 8.74 -8.89
CA GLY A 76 -11.13 7.33 -8.64
C GLY A 76 -9.71 6.98 -9.05
N LEU A 77 -9.08 6.14 -8.25
CA LEU A 77 -7.73 5.55 -8.37
C LEU A 77 -7.40 4.97 -9.77
N ALA A 78 -8.38 4.97 -10.67
CA ALA A 78 -8.40 4.30 -11.95
C ALA A 78 -7.65 4.97 -13.10
N LEU A 79 -7.29 6.27 -13.16
CA LEU A 79 -6.34 6.73 -14.21
C LEU A 79 -5.59 8.05 -13.88
N ARG A 80 -4.55 7.99 -13.05
CA ARG A 80 -3.43 8.95 -13.18
C ARG A 80 -2.37 8.30 -14.06
N SER A 81 -1.86 8.99 -15.08
CA SER A 81 -0.89 8.46 -16.05
C SER A 81 0.44 8.02 -15.41
N ASP A 82 0.69 8.41 -14.17
CA ASP A 82 1.84 8.08 -13.35
C ASP A 82 1.53 7.08 -12.24
N ARG A 83 0.36 6.43 -12.22
CA ARG A 83 0.06 5.42 -11.19
C ARG A 83 0.81 4.11 -11.46
N TRP A 84 1.04 3.35 -10.39
CA TRP A 84 1.60 2.01 -10.52
C TRP A 84 0.60 1.02 -11.13
N ALA A 85 1.01 0.30 -12.17
CA ALA A 85 0.13 -0.61 -12.93
C ALA A 85 -0.41 -1.77 -12.08
N GLY A 86 0.33 -2.19 -11.04
CA GLY A 86 -0.11 -3.26 -10.14
C GLY A 86 -1.37 -2.89 -9.35
N ALA A 87 -1.67 -1.60 -9.20
CA ALA A 87 -2.87 -1.13 -8.52
C ALA A 87 -4.16 -1.56 -9.23
N ASP A 88 -4.12 -1.77 -10.55
CA ASP A 88 -5.29 -2.21 -11.33
C ASP A 88 -5.75 -3.63 -11.00
N PHE A 89 -4.85 -4.45 -10.46
CA PHE A 89 -5.10 -5.85 -10.15
C PHE A 89 -5.19 -6.10 -8.64
N TRP A 90 -4.96 -5.07 -7.81
CA TRP A 90 -4.83 -5.24 -6.36
C TRP A 90 -6.11 -5.79 -5.74
N GLU A 91 -7.22 -5.04 -5.83
CA GLU A 91 -8.49 -5.38 -5.16
C GLU A 91 -9.02 -6.77 -5.53
N GLU A 92 -8.83 -7.23 -6.77
CA GLU A 92 -9.28 -8.57 -7.22
C GLU A 92 -8.52 -9.72 -6.51
N GLN A 93 -7.30 -9.46 -6.05
CA GLN A 93 -6.46 -10.44 -5.36
C GLN A 93 -6.59 -10.40 -3.82
N GLY A 94 -7.53 -9.60 -3.30
CA GLY A 94 -7.87 -9.56 -1.88
C GLY A 94 -8.49 -10.86 -1.39
N ARG A 95 -7.99 -11.38 -0.27
CA ARG A 95 -8.43 -12.61 0.42
C ARG A 95 -8.34 -12.40 1.93
N CYS A 96 -9.05 -13.22 2.71
CA CYS A 96 -8.87 -13.25 4.16
C CYS A 96 -7.58 -14.01 4.52
N ILE A 97 -6.43 -13.33 4.46
CA ILE A 97 -5.11 -13.89 4.78
C ILE A 97 -4.53 -13.11 5.96
N SER A 98 -4.34 -13.79 7.09
CA SER A 98 -3.58 -13.29 8.23
C SER A 98 -2.14 -13.83 8.24
N LEU A 99 -1.28 -13.25 9.07
CA LEU A 99 0.04 -13.84 9.33
C LEU A 99 -0.05 -15.29 9.82
N ASP A 100 -1.03 -15.62 10.65
CA ASP A 100 -1.21 -16.99 11.16
C ASP A 100 -1.61 -17.97 10.05
N ASP A 101 -2.33 -17.50 9.03
CA ASP A 101 -2.63 -18.31 7.84
C ASP A 101 -1.37 -18.56 7.01
N ILE A 102 -0.52 -17.55 6.85
CA ILE A 102 0.78 -17.67 6.19
C ILE A 102 1.64 -18.70 6.91
N LEU A 103 1.81 -18.59 8.23
CA LEU A 103 2.60 -19.51 9.03
C LEU A 103 2.10 -20.97 8.94
N ARG A 104 0.80 -21.17 8.73
CA ARG A 104 0.20 -22.50 8.62
C ARG A 104 0.37 -23.12 7.24
N ARG A 105 0.25 -22.31 6.19
CA ARG A 105 0.15 -22.77 4.79
C ARG A 105 1.49 -22.76 4.05
N ALA A 106 2.40 -21.87 4.44
CA ALA A 106 3.62 -21.66 3.69
C ALA A 106 4.59 -22.84 3.78
N ASP A 107 5.42 -23.00 2.74
CA ASP A 107 6.64 -23.81 2.78
C ASP A 107 7.90 -22.98 3.01
N VAL A 108 7.87 -21.70 2.65
CA VAL A 108 8.95 -20.72 2.87
C VAL A 108 8.36 -19.32 2.97
N VAL A 109 9.00 -18.46 3.75
CA VAL A 109 8.58 -17.08 3.98
C VAL A 109 9.75 -16.12 3.77
N THR A 110 9.51 -15.06 3.02
CA THR A 110 10.39 -13.89 2.94
C THR A 110 9.72 -12.69 3.61
N VAL A 111 10.52 -11.83 4.21
CA VAL A 111 10.05 -10.60 4.86
C VAL A 111 10.71 -9.42 4.19
N GLY A 112 9.96 -8.35 3.99
CA GLY A 112 10.49 -7.06 3.58
C GLY A 112 10.20 -6.01 4.64
N ILE A 113 11.14 -5.09 4.86
CA ILE A 113 10.99 -3.97 5.78
C ILE A 113 11.44 -2.70 5.05
N ASP A 114 10.74 -1.60 5.26
CA ASP A 114 11.09 -0.29 4.71
C ASP A 114 10.69 0.85 5.65
N GLY A 115 11.48 1.93 5.66
CA GLY A 115 11.17 3.14 6.40
C GLY A 115 11.56 3.10 7.88
N GLY A 116 10.77 3.79 8.71
CA GLY A 116 11.01 4.00 10.13
C GLY A 116 11.53 5.39 10.51
N GLY A 117 11.85 5.54 11.79
CA GLY A 117 12.26 6.81 12.39
C GLY A 117 11.09 7.67 12.86
N LEU A 118 11.39 8.90 13.29
CA LEU A 118 10.40 9.78 13.94
C LEU A 118 9.39 10.39 12.97
N ASP A 119 9.72 10.37 11.68
CA ASP A 119 8.92 10.98 10.64
C ASP A 119 8.24 9.97 9.77
N ASP A 120 8.85 8.90 9.27
CA ASP A 120 8.20 8.03 8.28
C ASP A 120 7.47 6.83 8.92
N LEU A 121 6.67 6.10 8.15
CA LEU A 121 6.13 4.83 8.62
C LEU A 121 7.27 3.79 8.60
N LEU A 122 7.28 2.89 9.57
CA LEU A 122 7.99 1.63 9.44
C LEU A 122 7.01 0.63 8.83
N GLY A 123 7.26 0.17 7.61
CA GLY A 123 6.44 -0.83 6.94
C GLY A 123 7.10 -2.19 6.98
N MET A 124 6.31 -3.24 7.21
CA MET A 124 6.71 -4.63 7.04
C MET A 124 5.74 -5.33 6.11
N TYR A 125 6.26 -6.21 5.27
CA TYR A 125 5.44 -7.09 4.44
C TYR A 125 5.99 -8.50 4.46
N VAL A 126 5.13 -9.47 4.69
CA VAL A 126 5.44 -10.89 4.75
C VAL A 126 4.85 -11.57 3.52
N ILE A 127 5.67 -12.36 2.83
CA ILE A 127 5.22 -13.22 1.74
C ILE A 127 5.56 -14.65 2.10
N GLY A 128 4.54 -15.49 2.26
CA GLY A 128 4.71 -16.94 2.30
C GLY A 128 4.32 -17.56 0.97
N ARG A 129 5.07 -18.56 0.52
CA ARG A 129 4.67 -19.36 -0.63
C ARG A 129 3.86 -20.56 -0.16
N ASP A 130 2.62 -20.65 -0.59
CA ASP A 130 1.73 -21.76 -0.25
C ASP A 130 2.35 -23.09 -0.72
N ARG A 131 2.39 -24.07 0.18
CA ARG A 131 3.03 -25.37 -0.08
C ARG A 131 2.33 -26.16 -1.18
N GLU A 132 1.02 -26.01 -1.33
CA GLU A 132 0.20 -26.79 -2.25
C GLU A 132 -0.02 -26.04 -3.55
N THR A 133 -0.48 -24.79 -3.48
CA THR A 133 -0.86 -24.01 -4.66
C THR A 133 0.29 -23.25 -5.29
N ARG A 134 1.39 -23.05 -4.54
CA ARG A 134 2.54 -22.20 -4.92
C ARG A 134 2.19 -20.71 -5.04
N GLU A 135 0.97 -20.32 -4.66
CA GLU A 135 0.57 -18.92 -4.54
C GLU A 135 1.44 -18.18 -3.53
N TRP A 136 1.61 -16.88 -3.74
CA TRP A 136 2.28 -15.98 -2.81
C TRP A 136 1.22 -15.34 -1.92
N LEU A 137 1.18 -15.75 -0.66
CA LEU A 137 0.28 -15.26 0.37
C LEU A 137 0.92 -14.05 1.04
N GLY A 138 0.29 -12.87 0.88
CA GLY A 138 0.80 -11.60 1.37
C GLY A 138 0.05 -11.05 2.58
N TRP A 139 0.80 -10.51 3.54
CA TRP A 139 0.27 -9.77 4.68
C TRP A 139 1.24 -8.64 5.05
N GLY A 140 0.71 -7.45 5.32
CA GLY A 140 1.48 -6.25 5.67
C GLY A 140 1.09 -5.69 7.03
N HIS A 141 2.00 -4.94 7.64
CA HIS A 141 1.75 -4.17 8.86
C HIS A 141 2.59 -2.90 8.84
N ALA A 142 2.12 -1.85 9.54
CA ALA A 142 2.88 -0.61 9.68
C ALA A 142 2.97 -0.14 11.13
N TRP A 143 4.05 0.58 11.43
CA TRP A 143 4.21 1.32 12.67
C TRP A 143 4.43 2.79 12.38
N ALA A 144 3.93 3.65 13.26
CA ALA A 144 4.29 5.06 13.29
C ALA A 144 4.57 5.51 14.71
N HIS A 145 5.62 6.29 14.90
CA HIS A 145 5.81 7.03 16.14
C HIS A 145 4.72 8.10 16.29
N GLU A 146 4.26 8.39 17.52
CA GLU A 146 3.27 9.44 17.79
C GLU A 146 3.64 10.80 17.17
N THR A 147 4.95 11.11 17.11
CA THR A 147 5.51 12.28 16.44
C THR A 147 5.12 12.35 14.96
N ALA A 148 5.19 11.22 14.23
CA ALA A 148 4.82 11.15 12.82
C ALA A 148 3.32 11.40 12.62
N VAL A 149 2.49 10.95 13.56
CA VAL A 149 1.03 11.18 13.59
C VAL A 149 0.72 12.66 13.80
N VAL A 150 1.36 13.29 14.79
CA VAL A 150 1.17 14.72 15.11
C VAL A 150 1.60 15.61 13.93
N ARG A 151 2.68 15.22 13.23
CA ARG A 151 3.19 15.95 12.05
C ARG A 151 2.26 15.76 10.83
N ARG A 152 1.58 14.62 10.69
CA ARG A 152 0.66 14.32 9.58
C ARG A 152 -0.80 14.46 9.98
N LYS A 153 -1.20 15.68 10.35
CA LYS A 153 -2.59 15.98 10.72
C LYS A 153 -3.61 15.58 9.66
N SER A 154 -3.26 15.65 8.37
CA SER A 154 -4.14 15.25 7.27
C SER A 154 -4.40 13.74 7.19
N GLU A 155 -3.49 12.91 7.73
CA GLU A 155 -3.61 11.45 7.72
C GLU A 155 -4.00 10.88 9.09
N ALA A 156 -4.11 11.73 10.12
CA ALA A 156 -4.32 11.29 11.50
C ALA A 156 -5.60 10.45 11.66
N SER A 157 -6.71 10.83 11.03
CA SER A 157 -7.95 10.04 11.04
C SER A 157 -7.73 8.66 10.43
N ARG A 158 -7.06 8.61 9.27
CA ARG A 158 -6.76 7.37 8.58
C ARG A 158 -5.87 6.46 9.43
N PHE A 159 -4.86 7.00 10.10
CA PHE A 159 -4.04 6.20 11.01
C PHE A 159 -4.85 5.61 12.17
N GLN A 160 -5.82 6.34 12.71
CA GLN A 160 -6.72 5.77 13.72
C GLN A 160 -7.58 4.65 13.16
N ASP A 161 -8.10 4.80 11.93
CA ASP A 161 -8.89 3.75 11.27
C ASP A 161 -8.05 2.48 11.03
N LEU A 162 -6.80 2.65 10.58
CA LEU A 162 -5.86 1.55 10.35
C LEU A 162 -5.43 0.85 11.66
N VAL A 163 -5.30 1.61 12.75
CA VAL A 163 -5.08 1.05 14.09
C VAL A 163 -6.31 0.27 14.56
N ALA A 164 -7.51 0.81 14.32
CA ALA A 164 -8.76 0.16 14.73
C ALA A 164 -9.01 -1.16 14.01
N CYS A 165 -8.58 -1.31 12.76
CA CYS A 165 -8.64 -2.58 12.02
C CYS A 165 -7.43 -3.50 12.24
N GLY A 166 -6.42 -3.06 13.00
CA GLY A 166 -5.25 -3.85 13.38
C GLY A 166 -4.13 -3.92 12.33
N ASP A 167 -4.21 -3.15 11.25
CA ASP A 167 -3.17 -3.10 10.21
C ASP A 167 -1.97 -2.22 10.61
N MET A 168 -2.14 -1.38 11.63
CA MET A 168 -1.15 -0.40 12.04
C MET A 168 -1.03 -0.29 13.56
N THR A 169 0.18 -0.02 14.04
CA THR A 169 0.45 0.31 15.44
C THR A 169 1.01 1.73 15.58
N ILE A 170 0.51 2.51 16.54
CA ILE A 170 1.13 3.79 16.92
C ILE A 170 1.98 3.55 18.17
N VAL A 171 3.29 3.74 18.03
CA VAL A 171 4.25 3.60 19.13
C VAL A 171 4.56 4.94 19.78
N ARG A 172 4.91 4.91 21.07
CA ARG A 172 5.21 6.12 21.85
C ARG A 172 6.68 6.28 22.19
N ARG A 173 7.43 5.18 22.26
CA ARG A 173 8.87 5.20 22.52
C ARG A 173 9.59 4.82 21.24
N VAL A 174 10.70 5.51 21.01
CA VAL A 174 11.62 5.18 19.91
C VAL A 174 12.18 3.77 20.16
N GLY A 175 12.08 2.91 19.15
CA GLY A 175 12.56 1.52 19.21
C GLY A 175 11.46 0.50 19.52
N ASP A 176 10.29 0.90 20.02
CA ASP A 176 9.15 -0.03 20.19
C ASP A 176 8.70 -0.60 18.83
N ASP A 177 8.76 0.22 17.78
CA ASP A 177 8.47 -0.17 16.40
C ASP A 177 9.42 -1.25 15.87
N THR A 178 10.73 -1.06 16.05
CA THR A 178 11.72 -2.06 15.62
C THR A 178 11.70 -3.33 16.47
N ALA A 179 11.37 -3.22 17.76
CA ALA A 179 11.18 -4.37 18.65
C ALA A 179 9.95 -5.20 18.24
N GLU A 180 8.82 -4.57 17.93
CA GLU A 180 7.63 -5.29 17.44
C GLU A 180 7.88 -5.95 16.09
N VAL A 181 8.57 -5.29 15.16
CA VAL A 181 9.02 -5.92 13.90
C VAL A 181 9.84 -7.18 14.18
N ALA A 182 10.81 -7.08 15.09
CA ALA A 182 11.66 -8.21 15.44
C ALA A 182 10.87 -9.37 16.05
N GLU A 183 9.83 -9.08 16.84
CA GLU A 183 8.92 -10.10 17.39
C GLU A 183 8.12 -10.83 16.29
N TYR A 184 7.60 -10.11 15.29
CA TYR A 184 6.95 -10.75 14.14
C TYR A 184 7.91 -11.63 13.35
N VAL A 185 9.13 -11.17 13.10
CA VAL A 185 10.17 -11.95 12.42
C VAL A 185 10.56 -13.18 13.24
N ARG A 186 10.69 -13.04 14.57
CA ARG A 186 10.98 -14.15 15.49
C ARG A 186 9.95 -15.25 15.37
N ARG A 187 8.65 -14.92 15.32
CA ARG A 187 7.57 -15.91 15.13
C ARG A 187 7.72 -16.70 13.83
N ILE A 188 8.12 -16.05 12.73
CA ILE A 188 8.35 -16.70 11.43
C ILE A 188 9.62 -17.56 11.48
N HIS A 189 10.67 -17.09 12.14
CA HIS A 189 11.92 -17.80 12.32
C HIS A 189 11.74 -19.08 13.17
N GLU A 190 11.00 -19.00 14.27
CA GLU A 190 10.67 -20.13 15.15
C GLU A 190 9.76 -21.17 14.49
N ALA A 191 8.94 -20.75 13.52
CA ALA A 191 8.19 -21.66 12.67
C ALA A 191 9.08 -22.40 11.64
N GLU A 192 10.38 -22.08 11.59
CA GLU A 192 11.37 -22.59 10.62
C GLU A 192 11.04 -22.26 9.16
N LEU A 193 10.27 -21.18 8.93
CA LEU A 193 9.82 -20.78 7.59
C LEU A 193 10.67 -19.65 7.00
N LEU A 194 11.32 -18.85 7.85
CA LEU A 194 12.06 -17.67 7.43
C LEU A 194 13.28 -18.04 6.57
N ASP A 195 13.29 -17.50 5.35
CA ASP A 195 14.41 -17.54 4.41
C ASP A 195 15.33 -16.32 4.59
N HIS A 196 14.91 -15.15 4.09
CA HIS A 196 15.65 -13.89 4.22
C HIS A 196 14.75 -12.70 4.53
N ILE A 197 15.36 -11.64 5.06
CA ILE A 197 14.73 -10.34 5.35
C ILE A 197 15.33 -9.28 4.45
N GLY A 198 14.51 -8.65 3.61
CA GLY A 198 14.93 -7.64 2.64
C GLY A 198 14.70 -6.23 3.21
N ILE A 199 15.74 -5.41 3.26
CA ILE A 199 15.65 -4.04 3.81
C ILE A 199 16.30 -3.02 2.88
N ASP A 200 15.79 -1.79 2.85
CA ASP A 200 16.56 -0.66 2.29
C ASP A 200 17.78 -0.42 3.19
N PRO A 201 19.03 -0.49 2.69
CA PRO A 201 20.24 -0.24 3.49
C PRO A 201 20.29 1.13 4.19
N SER A 202 19.45 2.08 3.76
CA SER A 202 19.40 3.43 4.29
C SER A 202 18.63 3.47 5.62
N GLY A 203 19.32 3.63 6.75
CA GLY A 203 18.68 3.85 8.05
C GLY A 203 18.38 2.58 8.88
N VAL A 204 19.09 1.49 8.62
CA VAL A 204 18.80 0.14 9.16
C VAL A 204 19.28 -0.15 10.58
N GLY A 205 20.09 0.73 11.19
CA GLY A 205 20.83 0.41 12.41
C GLY A 205 19.98 -0.17 13.54
N GLN A 206 18.91 0.53 13.94
CA GLN A 206 18.03 0.09 15.02
C GLN A 206 17.26 -1.20 14.69
N ILE A 207 16.89 -1.42 13.43
CA ILE A 207 16.20 -2.64 13.00
C ILE A 207 17.15 -3.84 13.14
N LEU A 208 18.41 -3.69 12.72
CA LEU A 208 19.41 -4.75 12.84
C LEU A 208 19.68 -5.10 14.31
N ASP A 209 19.82 -4.08 15.17
CA ASP A 209 20.02 -4.29 16.61
C ASP A 209 18.83 -5.06 17.22
N SER A 210 17.58 -4.65 16.93
CA SER A 210 16.38 -5.34 17.43
C SER A 210 16.26 -6.77 16.89
N LEU A 211 16.62 -7.02 15.63
CA LEU A 211 16.62 -8.38 15.05
C LEU A 211 17.65 -9.27 15.75
N ALA A 212 18.85 -8.76 16.00
CA ALA A 212 19.91 -9.48 16.70
C ALA A 212 19.49 -9.80 18.16
N GLU A 213 18.87 -8.86 18.86
CA GLU A 213 18.31 -9.06 20.21
C GLU A 213 17.20 -10.13 20.23
N ALA A 214 16.41 -10.23 19.17
CA ALA A 214 15.40 -11.27 18.99
C ALA A 214 15.98 -12.64 18.55
N GLY A 215 17.31 -12.76 18.45
CA GLY A 215 18.00 -14.00 18.08
C GLY A 215 17.95 -14.34 16.60
N ILE A 216 17.66 -13.36 15.74
CA ILE A 216 17.68 -13.53 14.28
C ILE A 216 19.13 -13.46 13.79
N PRO A 217 19.61 -14.45 13.02
CA PRO A 217 20.99 -14.43 12.53
C PRO A 217 21.26 -13.28 11.56
N ASP A 218 22.36 -12.55 11.74
CA ASP A 218 22.75 -11.44 10.85
C ASP A 218 22.83 -11.84 9.37
N GLY A 219 23.23 -13.09 9.08
CA GLY A 219 23.44 -13.60 7.74
C GLY A 219 22.19 -13.73 6.88
N ILE A 220 20.98 -13.60 7.45
CA ILE A 220 19.72 -13.70 6.70
C ILE A 220 19.13 -12.32 6.34
N VAL A 221 19.74 -11.23 6.78
CA VAL A 221 19.32 -9.88 6.41
C VAL A 221 20.05 -9.43 5.13
N VAL A 222 19.28 -9.04 4.12
CA VAL A 222 19.77 -8.69 2.78
C VAL A 222 19.41 -7.25 2.45
N GLY A 223 20.44 -6.45 2.15
CA GLY A 223 20.25 -5.09 1.65
C GLY A 223 19.71 -5.08 0.23
N ILE A 224 18.47 -4.63 0.05
CA ILE A 224 17.83 -4.47 -1.27
C ILE A 224 18.14 -3.08 -1.81
N SER A 225 18.94 -3.06 -2.89
CA SER A 225 19.32 -1.82 -3.55
C SER A 225 18.09 -1.11 -4.11
N GLN A 226 17.80 0.07 -3.57
CA GLN A 226 16.77 0.96 -4.07
C GLN A 226 17.10 1.47 -5.49
N GLY A 227 16.10 1.96 -6.21
CA GLY A 227 16.26 2.50 -7.56
C GLY A 227 16.02 1.48 -8.67
N TRP A 228 16.82 1.52 -9.74
CA TRP A 228 16.55 0.75 -10.97
C TRP A 228 16.54 -0.77 -10.75
N LYS A 229 17.31 -1.27 -9.77
CA LYS A 229 17.35 -2.69 -9.39
C LYS A 229 16.02 -3.16 -8.80
N LEU A 230 15.36 -2.32 -8.00
CA LEU A 230 14.02 -2.59 -7.46
C LEU A 230 12.94 -2.61 -8.56
N GLY A 231 13.19 -1.97 -9.71
CA GLY A 231 12.30 -2.01 -10.87
C GLY A 231 11.96 -3.43 -11.35
N GLY A 232 12.84 -4.40 -11.13
CA GLY A 232 12.56 -5.82 -11.38
C GLY A 232 11.47 -6.36 -10.46
N ALA A 233 11.57 -6.11 -9.16
CA ALA A 233 10.58 -6.53 -8.19
C ALA A 233 9.22 -5.85 -8.42
N ILE A 234 9.21 -4.55 -8.72
CA ILE A 234 7.98 -3.81 -9.06
C ILE A 234 7.23 -4.50 -10.21
N LYS A 235 7.92 -4.80 -11.32
CA LYS A 235 7.33 -5.50 -12.47
C LYS A 235 6.92 -6.94 -12.17
N THR A 236 7.68 -7.65 -11.33
CA THR A 236 7.30 -8.99 -10.89
C THR A 236 6.02 -8.94 -10.06
N THR A 237 5.88 -7.98 -9.16
CA THR A 237 4.65 -7.79 -8.38
C THR A 237 3.45 -7.51 -9.29
N GLU A 238 3.59 -6.58 -10.25
CA GLU A 238 2.54 -6.30 -11.26
C GLU A 238 2.07 -7.58 -11.96
N ARG A 239 3.04 -8.36 -12.47
CA ARG A 239 2.76 -9.61 -13.18
C ARG A 239 2.10 -10.63 -12.27
N LYS A 240 2.58 -10.80 -11.03
CA LYS A 240 2.08 -11.81 -10.10
C LYS A 240 0.66 -11.50 -9.61
N LEU A 241 0.33 -10.22 -9.45
CA LEU A 241 -1.05 -9.78 -9.21
C LEU A 241 -1.94 -10.07 -10.42
N ALA A 242 -1.51 -9.68 -11.63
CA ALA A 242 -2.28 -9.92 -12.85
C ALA A 242 -2.46 -11.41 -13.19
N GLU A 243 -1.49 -12.26 -12.84
CA GLU A 243 -1.57 -13.72 -12.97
C GLU A 243 -2.49 -14.37 -11.92
N GLY A 244 -2.88 -13.63 -10.87
CA GLY A 244 -3.59 -14.18 -9.71
C GLY A 244 -2.75 -15.08 -8.81
N VAL A 245 -1.41 -14.99 -8.92
CA VAL A 245 -0.46 -15.80 -8.12
C VAL A 245 -0.14 -15.13 -6.79
N LEU A 246 -0.05 -13.80 -6.76
CA LEU A 246 0.09 -13.04 -5.52
C LEU A 246 -1.30 -12.64 -5.03
N VAL A 247 -1.69 -13.20 -3.89
CA VAL A 247 -2.93 -12.89 -3.17
C VAL A 247 -2.58 -12.26 -1.83
N HIS A 248 -3.40 -11.33 -1.33
CA HIS A 248 -3.08 -10.57 -0.12
C HIS A 248 -4.24 -10.51 0.86
N GLY A 249 -3.95 -10.14 2.11
CA GLY A 249 -4.89 -10.09 3.24
C GLY A 249 -6.04 -9.07 3.16
N ASP A 250 -6.33 -8.50 1.98
CA ASP A 250 -7.38 -7.47 1.78
C ASP A 250 -7.30 -6.28 2.78
N GLN A 251 -6.08 -5.87 3.11
CA GLN A 251 -5.82 -4.91 4.18
C GLN A 251 -5.99 -3.46 3.71
N PRO A 252 -6.85 -2.65 4.37
CA PRO A 252 -7.00 -1.22 4.09
C PRO A 252 -5.68 -0.44 4.07
N LEU A 253 -4.71 -0.81 4.91
CA LEU A 253 -3.37 -0.21 4.89
C LEU A 253 -2.72 -0.35 3.51
N MET A 254 -2.73 -1.57 2.97
CA MET A 254 -2.05 -1.85 1.71
C MET A 254 -2.81 -1.26 0.52
N ALA A 255 -4.15 -1.32 0.52
CA ALA A 255 -4.95 -0.64 -0.50
C ALA A 255 -4.64 0.87 -0.53
N TRP A 256 -4.47 1.51 0.63
CA TRP A 256 -4.05 2.91 0.71
C TRP A 256 -2.64 3.14 0.17
N CYS A 257 -1.65 2.33 0.56
CA CYS A 257 -0.29 2.46 0.06
C CYS A 257 -0.21 2.28 -1.47
N VAL A 258 -0.88 1.26 -2.00
CA VAL A 258 -0.96 0.97 -3.43
C VAL A 258 -1.63 2.11 -4.19
N GLY A 259 -2.71 2.68 -3.66
CA GLY A 259 -3.39 3.82 -4.27
C GLY A 259 -2.55 5.12 -4.32
N ASN A 260 -1.61 5.28 -3.39
CA ASN A 260 -0.68 6.42 -3.39
C ASN A 260 0.53 6.22 -4.32
N ALA A 261 0.82 5.00 -4.77
CA ALA A 261 2.01 4.70 -5.54
C ALA A 261 2.07 5.49 -6.86
N ARG A 262 3.19 6.18 -7.08
CA ARG A 262 3.49 6.92 -8.31
C ARG A 262 4.77 6.41 -8.94
N VAL A 263 4.70 6.18 -10.24
CA VAL A 263 5.77 5.70 -11.10
C VAL A 263 6.43 6.87 -11.80
N GLU A 264 7.75 6.94 -11.66
CA GLU A 264 8.61 7.86 -12.39
C GLU A 264 9.45 7.07 -13.41
N PRO A 265 9.40 7.41 -14.71
CA PRO A 265 10.29 6.81 -15.69
C PRO A 265 11.73 7.25 -15.44
N LYS A 266 12.66 6.28 -15.42
CA LYS A 266 14.11 6.56 -15.31
C LYS A 266 14.88 5.74 -16.34
N GLY A 267 15.17 6.38 -17.48
CA GLY A 267 15.72 5.69 -18.64
C GLY A 267 14.75 4.60 -19.12
N ASN A 268 15.23 3.35 -19.19
CA ASN A 268 14.42 2.20 -19.58
C ASN A 268 13.76 1.46 -18.40
N ALA A 269 13.91 1.98 -17.18
CA ALA A 269 13.35 1.42 -15.96
C ALA A 269 12.23 2.30 -15.40
N ILE A 270 11.45 1.72 -14.48
CA ILE A 270 10.46 2.44 -13.67
C ILE A 270 10.99 2.56 -12.24
N LEU A 271 10.67 3.67 -11.59
CA LEU A 271 10.88 3.87 -10.16
C LEU A 271 9.56 4.17 -9.49
N ILE A 272 9.39 3.70 -8.26
CA ILE A 272 8.38 4.21 -7.34
C ILE A 272 9.16 4.87 -6.21
N THR A 273 8.89 6.15 -5.95
CA THR A 273 9.60 6.93 -4.93
C THR A 273 8.63 7.50 -3.90
N LYS A 274 9.11 7.62 -2.66
CA LYS A 274 8.37 8.31 -1.58
C LYS A 274 8.15 9.79 -1.89
N GLN A 275 9.03 10.39 -2.68
CA GLN A 275 8.91 11.78 -3.09
C GLN A 275 7.70 11.98 -4.01
N ALA A 276 7.56 11.16 -5.05
CA ALA A 276 6.43 11.24 -5.97
C ALA A 276 5.12 10.72 -5.35
N SER A 277 5.20 9.69 -4.52
CA SER A 277 4.02 9.02 -3.93
C SER A 277 3.52 9.67 -2.63
N GLY A 278 4.22 10.70 -2.14
CA GLY A 278 3.95 11.33 -0.86
C GLY A 278 4.70 10.64 0.29
N ARG A 279 5.33 11.48 1.12
CA ARG A 279 6.18 11.03 2.22
C ARG A 279 5.36 10.36 3.33
N GLY A 280 5.81 9.17 3.77
CA GLY A 280 5.15 8.37 4.82
C GLY A 280 3.80 7.79 4.40
N LYS A 281 3.65 7.40 3.13
CA LYS A 281 2.42 6.83 2.58
C LYS A 281 2.58 5.48 1.90
N ILE A 282 3.80 5.09 1.56
CA ILE A 282 4.07 3.89 0.73
C ILE A 282 5.11 2.96 1.33
N ASP A 283 5.57 3.18 2.56
CA ASP A 283 6.61 2.36 3.18
C ASP A 283 6.21 0.86 3.22
N PRO A 284 4.97 0.46 3.56
CA PRO A 284 4.53 -0.94 3.43
C PRO A 284 4.56 -1.50 2.00
N LEU A 285 4.32 -0.66 0.98
CA LEU A 285 4.44 -1.08 -0.42
C LEU A 285 5.91 -1.26 -0.84
N MET A 286 6.81 -0.42 -0.34
CA MET A 286 8.25 -0.59 -0.54
C MET A 286 8.75 -1.87 0.16
N ALA A 287 8.24 -2.15 1.36
CA ALA A 287 8.48 -3.40 2.06
C ALA A 287 7.98 -4.62 1.25
N LEU A 288 6.81 -4.53 0.61
CA LEU A 288 6.35 -5.56 -0.34
C LEU A 288 7.38 -5.80 -1.46
N PHE A 289 7.92 -4.75 -2.09
CA PHE A 289 8.93 -4.91 -3.15
C PHE A 289 10.24 -5.53 -2.64
N ASN A 290 10.64 -5.23 -1.40
CA ASN A 290 11.78 -5.88 -0.75
C ASN A 290 11.51 -7.39 -0.56
N ALA A 291 10.32 -7.76 -0.07
CA ALA A 291 9.93 -9.16 0.11
C ALA A 291 9.84 -9.93 -1.23
N VAL A 292 9.27 -9.29 -2.27
CA VAL A 292 9.19 -9.86 -3.63
C VAL A 292 10.56 -10.05 -4.24
N SER A 293 11.50 -9.13 -4.02
CA SER A 293 12.88 -9.26 -4.51
C SER A 293 13.50 -10.58 -4.04
N LEU A 294 13.26 -10.96 -2.79
CA LEU A 294 13.75 -12.21 -2.20
C LEU A 294 12.94 -13.43 -2.67
N MET A 295 11.60 -13.35 -2.63
CA MET A 295 10.75 -14.47 -3.05
C MET A 295 10.96 -14.84 -4.52
N SER A 296 11.30 -13.86 -5.36
CA SER A 296 11.62 -14.04 -6.78
C SER A 296 12.90 -14.86 -7.01
N LEU A 297 13.77 -15.00 -6.01
CA LEU A 297 14.93 -15.91 -6.07
C LEU A 297 14.51 -17.38 -5.91
N ASN A 298 13.21 -17.64 -5.72
CA ASN A 298 12.61 -18.95 -5.53
C ASN A 298 13.31 -19.74 -4.41
N PRO A 299 13.26 -19.25 -3.17
CA PRO A 299 13.95 -19.89 -2.07
C PRO A 299 13.44 -21.31 -1.83
N GLU A 300 14.37 -22.16 -1.39
CA GLU A 300 14.09 -23.55 -1.07
C GLU A 300 13.57 -23.66 0.36
N PRO A 301 12.51 -24.45 0.62
CA PRO A 301 12.04 -24.70 1.97
C PRO A 301 13.14 -25.30 2.85
N LYS A 302 13.20 -24.93 4.13
CA LYS A 302 14.07 -25.63 5.08
C LYS A 302 13.64 -27.09 5.16
N LYS A 303 14.54 -28.02 4.89
CA LYS A 303 14.27 -29.46 5.01
C LYS A 303 14.07 -29.79 6.49
N LYS A 304 12.88 -30.26 6.87
CA LYS A 304 12.70 -30.92 8.16
C LYS A 304 13.37 -32.29 8.10
N GLU A 305 14.53 -32.43 8.74
CA GLU A 305 15.12 -33.73 8.96
C GLU A 305 14.26 -34.48 9.98
N TYR A 306 13.44 -35.42 9.52
CA TYR A 306 12.79 -36.36 10.41
C TYR A 306 13.85 -37.38 10.85
N ALA A 307 14.48 -37.13 12.00
CA ALA A 307 15.28 -38.14 12.67
C ALA A 307 14.35 -39.27 13.11
N VAL A 308 14.30 -40.35 12.32
CA VAL A 308 13.63 -41.59 12.71
C VAL A 308 14.51 -42.24 13.78
N PHE A 309 14.17 -42.02 15.05
CA PHE A 309 14.74 -42.78 16.15
C PHE A 309 14.11 -44.18 16.12
N PHE A 310 14.87 -45.18 15.68
CA PHE A 310 14.54 -46.57 15.96
C PHE A 310 14.84 -46.84 17.44
N ILE A 311 13.81 -47.18 18.22
CA ILE A 311 13.92 -47.73 19.58
C ILE A 311 14.04 -49.25 19.47
#